data_AF-A0A239AKY1-F1
#
_entry.id   AF-A0A239AKY1-F1
#
_cell.length_a   1.000
_cell.length_b   1.000
_cell.length_c   1.000
_cell.angle_alpha   90.00
_cell.angle_beta   90.00
_cell.angle_gamma   90.00
#
_symmetry.space_group_name_H-M   'P 1'
#
loop_
_entity.id
_entity.type
_entity.pdbx_description
1 polymer ?
#
loop_
_entity_poly.entity_id
_entity_poly.type
_entity_poly.pdbx_seq_one_letter_code
_entity_poly.pdbx_strand_id
1 'polypeptide(L)'
;MHTPGEFVRGQVTTVREKVDQLAGTVAETVAAERSKVSATGTQVGDFIREQRSAARVSLRELARLAGVSNPYLSQVERGLRKPSAEILSAIAKGLEISAETLYEQAGILDRRDGHPDTVAAIRADPLLSERHRAVLLELYETYVREHAARRPTDQTPSTPTEGPA
;
A
#
# COMPACT_ATOMS: atom_id res chain seq x y z
N MET A 1 13.23 30.24 57.58
CA MET A 1 13.84 28.89 57.65
C MET A 1 12.83 27.92 57.06
N HIS A 2 12.99 27.49 55.81
CA HIS A 2 12.08 26.52 55.17
C HIS A 2 12.45 25.09 55.60
N THR A 3 11.46 24.29 55.98
CA THR A 3 11.64 22.90 56.43
C THR A 3 11.97 21.95 55.26
N PRO A 4 12.86 20.95 55.45
CA PRO A 4 13.32 20.05 54.38
C PRO A 4 12.23 19.25 53.63
N GLY A 5 11.06 19.05 54.22
CA GLY A 5 9.96 18.26 53.64
C GLY A 5 9.12 18.95 52.56
N GLU A 6 9.32 20.25 52.33
CA GLU A 6 8.60 21.02 51.31
C GLU A 6 9.32 20.98 49.94
N PHE A 7 10.65 20.89 49.97
CA PHE A 7 11.51 20.85 48.78
C PHE A 7 11.38 19.54 47.99
N VAL A 8 11.27 18.40 48.69
CA VAL A 8 11.07 17.08 48.05
C VAL A 8 9.67 16.97 47.43
N ARG A 9 8.64 17.59 48.03
CA ARG A 9 7.28 17.59 47.47
C ARG A 9 7.18 18.41 46.18
N GLY A 10 7.85 19.56 46.11
CA GLY A 10 7.86 20.41 44.91
C GLY A 10 8.53 19.75 43.70
N GLN A 11 9.64 19.00 43.90
CA GLN A 11 10.30 18.30 42.79
C GLN A 11 9.52 17.06 42.30
N VAL A 12 8.80 16.36 43.19
CA VAL A 12 7.96 15.21 42.82
C VAL A 12 6.72 15.63 42.02
N THR A 13 6.15 16.81 42.29
CA THR A 13 5.03 17.35 41.50
C THR A 13 5.44 17.73 40.07
N THR A 14 6.61 18.35 39.89
CA THR A 14 7.08 18.77 38.56
C THR A 14 7.47 17.59 37.66
N VAL A 15 8.01 16.52 38.26
CA VAL A 15 8.29 15.28 37.51
C VAL A 15 6.97 14.59 37.11
N ARG A 16 5.97 14.56 37.98
CA ARG A 16 4.63 14.03 37.66
C ARG A 16 3.98 14.79 36.51
N GLU A 17 3.96 16.12 36.56
CA GLU A 17 3.40 16.95 35.48
C GLU A 17 4.10 16.71 34.14
N LYS A 18 5.44 16.60 34.13
CA LYS A 18 6.19 16.30 32.90
C LYS A 18 5.88 14.91 32.36
N VAL A 19 5.72 13.91 33.22
CA VAL A 19 5.34 12.55 32.83
C VAL A 19 3.92 12.51 32.27
N ASP A 20 2.98 13.24 32.89
CA ASP A 20 1.59 13.33 32.43
C ASP A 20 1.48 14.06 31.08
N GLN A 21 2.25 15.13 30.88
CA GLN A 21 2.35 15.84 29.59
C GLN A 21 2.94 14.96 28.49
N LEU A 22 4.01 14.21 28.78
CA LEU A 22 4.64 13.30 27.83
C LEU A 22 3.71 12.12 27.49
N ALA A 23 3.00 11.59 28.48
CA ALA A 23 1.99 10.55 28.28
C ALA A 23 0.84 11.05 27.40
N GLY A 24 0.41 12.31 27.57
CA GLY A 24 -0.56 12.96 26.70
C GLY A 24 -0.08 13.05 25.25
N THR A 25 1.17 13.46 25.01
CA THR A 25 1.72 13.59 23.66
C THR A 25 1.86 12.25 22.95
N VAL A 26 2.30 11.21 23.67
CA VAL A 26 2.41 9.84 23.13
C VAL A 26 1.03 9.26 22.82
N ALA A 27 0.04 9.48 23.69
CA ALA A 27 -1.32 9.03 23.43
C ALA A 27 -1.91 9.67 22.17
N GLU A 28 -1.65 10.96 21.95
CA GLU A 28 -2.12 11.70 20.77
C GLU A 28 -1.45 11.24 19.47
N THR A 29 -0.14 10.97 19.50
CA THR A 29 0.58 10.40 18.34
C THR A 29 0.12 8.99 18.02
N VAL A 30 -0.07 8.13 19.02
CA VAL A 30 -0.56 6.76 18.81
C VAL A 30 -1.99 6.76 18.26
N ALA A 31 -2.84 7.68 18.72
CA ALA A 31 -4.20 7.84 18.19
C ALA A 31 -4.20 8.31 16.72
N ALA A 32 -3.36 9.29 16.39
CA ALA A 32 -3.20 9.78 15.02
C ALA A 32 -2.68 8.67 14.09
N GLU A 33 -1.69 7.89 14.53
CA GLU A 33 -1.12 6.80 13.74
C GLU A 33 -2.12 5.67 13.54
N ARG A 34 -2.88 5.28 14.58
CA ARG A 34 -3.97 4.29 14.44
C ARG A 34 -5.02 4.73 13.42
N SER A 35 -5.40 6.00 13.42
CA SER A 35 -6.36 6.56 12.47
C SER A 35 -5.82 6.52 11.04
N LYS A 36 -4.55 6.89 10.82
CA LYS A 36 -3.91 6.79 9.50
C LYS A 36 -3.86 5.36 8.99
N VAL A 37 -3.35 4.42 9.79
CA VAL A 37 -3.23 3.02 9.36
C VAL A 37 -4.61 2.38 9.17
N SER A 38 -5.64 2.82 9.90
CA SER A 38 -7.03 2.40 9.63
C SER A 38 -7.53 2.94 8.29
N ALA A 39 -7.30 4.21 7.98
CA ALA A 39 -7.69 4.83 6.71
C ALA A 39 -7.02 4.13 5.51
N THR A 40 -5.73 3.79 5.62
CA THR A 40 -5.01 3.02 4.59
C THR A 40 -5.59 1.61 4.41
N GLY A 41 -5.96 0.94 5.51
CA GLY A 41 -6.62 -0.36 5.47
C GLY A 41 -7.99 -0.32 4.77
N THR A 42 -8.75 0.76 4.96
CA THR A 42 -10.00 1.00 4.23
C THR A 42 -9.74 1.28 2.76
N GLN A 43 -8.75 2.11 2.44
CA GLN A 43 -8.37 2.46 1.07
C GLN A 43 -7.98 1.23 0.23
N VAL A 44 -7.16 0.33 0.78
CA VAL A 44 -6.82 -0.93 0.06
C VAL A 44 -8.03 -1.84 -0.10
N GLY A 45 -8.91 -1.92 0.90
CA GLY A 45 -10.12 -2.73 0.85
C GLY A 45 -11.10 -2.28 -0.23
N ASP A 46 -11.32 -0.97 -0.32
CA ASP A 46 -12.18 -0.37 -1.36
C ASP A 46 -11.56 -0.55 -2.75
N PHE A 47 -10.25 -0.36 -2.90
CA PHE A 47 -9.56 -0.60 -4.16
C PHE A 47 -9.68 -2.07 -4.62
N ILE A 48 -9.52 -3.05 -3.71
CA ILE A 48 -9.73 -4.48 -4.03
C ILE A 48 -11.16 -4.72 -4.54
N ARG A 49 -12.17 -4.12 -3.88
CA ARG A 49 -13.58 -4.25 -4.30
C ARG A 49 -13.80 -3.65 -5.69
N GLU A 50 -13.22 -2.49 -5.98
CA GLU A 50 -13.32 -1.81 -7.26
C GLU A 50 -12.68 -2.65 -8.38
N GLN A 51 -11.44 -3.10 -8.20
CA GLN A 51 -10.73 -3.93 -9.17
C GLN A 51 -11.47 -5.25 -9.42
N ARG A 52 -11.97 -5.88 -8.35
CA ARG A 52 -12.78 -7.09 -8.46
C ARG A 52 -14.05 -6.86 -9.30
N SER A 53 -14.73 -5.73 -9.06
CA SER A 53 -15.97 -5.38 -9.77
C SER A 53 -15.69 -5.04 -11.24
N ALA A 54 -14.58 -4.35 -11.52
CA ALA A 54 -14.13 -4.04 -12.87
C ALA A 54 -13.77 -5.32 -13.66
N ALA A 55 -13.10 -6.27 -13.02
CA ALA A 55 -12.79 -7.58 -13.57
C ALA A 55 -14.00 -8.53 -13.61
N ARG A 56 -15.17 -8.11 -13.08
CA ARG A 56 -16.41 -8.91 -12.97
C ARG A 56 -16.22 -10.24 -12.23
N VAL A 57 -15.26 -10.30 -11.31
CA VAL A 57 -14.99 -11.48 -10.49
C VAL A 57 -15.88 -11.45 -9.24
N SER A 58 -16.50 -12.58 -8.89
CA SER A 58 -17.28 -12.65 -7.65
C SER A 58 -16.35 -12.66 -6.42
N LEU A 59 -16.82 -12.17 -5.27
CA LEU A 59 -16.05 -12.25 -4.02
C LEU A 59 -15.63 -13.70 -3.69
N ARG A 60 -16.49 -14.68 -3.98
CA ARG A 60 -16.21 -16.10 -3.74
C ARG A 60 -15.11 -16.63 -4.64
N GLU A 61 -15.10 -16.19 -5.89
CA GLU A 61 -14.09 -16.60 -6.85
C GLU A 61 -12.73 -15.97 -6.54
N LEU A 62 -12.68 -14.67 -6.25
CA LEU A 62 -11.43 -14.03 -5.85
C LEU A 62 -10.84 -14.67 -4.58
N ALA A 63 -11.68 -15.00 -3.60
CA ALA A 63 -11.24 -15.69 -2.40
C ALA A 63 -10.61 -17.06 -2.72
N ARG A 64 -11.21 -17.81 -3.64
CA ARG A 64 -10.70 -19.10 -4.13
C ARG A 64 -9.34 -18.93 -4.82
N LEU A 65 -9.21 -17.96 -5.72
CA LEU A 65 -7.97 -17.68 -6.46
C LEU A 65 -6.84 -17.22 -5.53
N ALA A 66 -7.16 -16.40 -4.54
CA ALA A 66 -6.21 -15.90 -3.55
C ALA A 66 -5.91 -16.91 -2.42
N GLY A 67 -6.54 -18.09 -2.40
CA GLY A 67 -6.33 -19.10 -1.37
C GLY A 67 -6.81 -18.69 0.03
N VAL A 68 -7.78 -17.79 0.12
CA VAL A 68 -8.34 -17.28 1.38
C VAL A 68 -9.82 -17.65 1.54
N SER A 69 -10.32 -17.56 2.77
CA SER A 69 -11.76 -17.76 3.00
C SER A 69 -12.57 -16.56 2.51
N ASN A 70 -13.77 -16.83 1.97
CA ASN A 70 -14.69 -15.78 1.55
C ASN A 70 -15.08 -14.80 2.68
N PRO A 71 -15.35 -15.25 3.93
CA PRO A 71 -15.59 -14.33 5.05
C PRO A 71 -14.40 -13.40 5.33
N TYR A 72 -13.17 -13.91 5.22
CA TYR A 72 -11.98 -13.10 5.43
C TYR A 72 -11.83 -12.02 4.35
N LEU A 73 -11.97 -12.37 3.08
CA LEU A 73 -11.91 -11.39 1.99
C LEU A 73 -13.02 -10.34 2.10
N SER A 74 -14.24 -10.74 2.52
CA SER A 74 -15.32 -9.80 2.81
C SER A 74 -14.95 -8.77 3.89
N GLN A 75 -14.20 -9.19 4.92
CA GLN A 75 -13.75 -8.29 5.98
C GLN A 75 -12.65 -7.35 5.48
N VAL A 76 -11.74 -7.84 4.63
CA VAL A 76 -10.70 -7.03 3.99
C VAL A 76 -11.32 -5.93 3.11
N GLU A 77 -12.26 -6.26 2.22
CA GLU A 77 -12.91 -5.26 1.35
C GLU A 77 -13.70 -4.19 2.13
N ARG A 78 -14.08 -4.46 3.38
CA ARG A 78 -14.77 -3.51 4.26
C ARG A 78 -13.80 -2.72 5.16
N GLY A 79 -12.49 -2.90 5.00
CA GLY A 79 -11.47 -2.30 5.87
C GLY A 79 -11.48 -2.85 7.30
N LEU A 80 -12.22 -3.92 7.59
CA LEU A 80 -12.34 -4.51 8.93
C LEU A 80 -11.16 -5.41 9.30
N ARG A 81 -10.41 -5.87 8.30
CA ARG A 81 -9.19 -6.66 8.49
C ARG A 81 -8.07 -6.16 7.60
N LYS A 82 -6.88 -6.09 8.17
CA LYS A 82 -5.65 -5.76 7.44
C LYS A 82 -5.05 -7.06 6.88
N PRO A 83 -4.91 -7.18 5.55
CA PRO A 83 -4.23 -8.31 4.94
C PRO A 83 -2.72 -8.23 5.12
N SER A 84 -2.04 -9.38 5.13
CA SER A 84 -0.58 -9.44 5.06
C SER A 84 -0.08 -9.19 3.64
N ALA A 85 1.21 -8.91 3.47
CA ALA A 85 1.81 -8.75 2.15
C ALA A 85 1.63 -10.01 1.26
N GLU A 86 1.77 -11.21 1.84
CA GLU A 86 1.54 -12.47 1.12
C GLU A 86 0.10 -12.59 0.60
N ILE A 87 -0.88 -12.25 1.42
CA ILE A 87 -2.29 -12.24 1.02
C ILE A 87 -2.56 -11.18 -0.05
N LEU A 88 -2.00 -9.98 0.09
CA LEU A 88 -2.11 -8.94 -0.93
C LEU A 88 -1.52 -9.41 -2.26
N SER A 89 -0.37 -10.09 -2.25
CA SER A 89 0.21 -10.69 -3.46
C SER A 89 -0.72 -11.73 -4.10
N ALA A 90 -1.33 -12.60 -3.30
CA ALA A 90 -2.26 -13.61 -3.78
C ALA A 90 -3.56 -12.98 -4.36
N ILE A 91 -4.07 -11.93 -3.72
CA ILE A 91 -5.21 -11.15 -4.22
C ILE A 91 -4.85 -10.44 -5.53
N ALA A 92 -3.67 -9.79 -5.61
CA ALA A 92 -3.19 -9.14 -6.83
C ALA A 92 -3.10 -10.12 -7.99
N LYS A 93 -2.56 -11.32 -7.73
CA LYS A 93 -2.51 -12.40 -8.72
C LYS A 93 -3.91 -12.84 -9.16
N GLY A 94 -4.85 -12.99 -8.24
CA GLY A 94 -6.25 -13.35 -8.55
C GLY A 94 -7.03 -12.25 -9.29
N LEU A 95 -6.55 -11.00 -9.22
CA LEU A 95 -7.08 -9.85 -9.96
C LEU A 95 -6.27 -9.51 -11.21
N GLU A 96 -5.20 -10.24 -11.50
CA GLU A 96 -4.29 -10.00 -12.62
C GLU A 96 -3.69 -8.57 -12.64
N ILE A 97 -3.44 -8.01 -11.45
CA ILE A 97 -2.81 -6.70 -11.26
C ILE A 97 -1.45 -6.82 -10.58
N SER A 98 -0.66 -5.74 -10.60
CA SER A 98 0.61 -5.70 -9.88
C SER A 98 0.38 -5.71 -8.36
N ALA A 99 1.12 -6.58 -7.65
CA ALA A 99 1.15 -6.59 -6.19
C ALA A 99 1.68 -5.26 -5.63
N GLU A 100 2.56 -4.58 -6.36
CA GLU A 100 3.07 -3.26 -6.02
C GLU A 100 1.94 -2.25 -5.82
N THR A 101 0.96 -2.24 -6.72
CA THR A 101 -0.21 -1.35 -6.63
C THR A 101 -0.97 -1.59 -5.32
N LEU A 102 -1.17 -2.86 -4.92
CA LEU A 102 -1.82 -3.16 -3.65
C LEU A 102 -0.97 -2.80 -2.43
N TYR A 103 0.36 -2.95 -2.51
CA TYR A 103 1.26 -2.55 -1.42
C TYR A 103 1.27 -1.03 -1.23
N GLU A 104 1.20 -0.26 -2.32
CA GLU A 104 1.07 1.20 -2.26
C GLU A 104 -0.27 1.62 -1.63
N GLN A 105 -1.38 1.00 -2.06
CA GLN A 105 -2.69 1.29 -1.45
C GLN A 105 -2.75 0.86 0.02
N ALA A 106 -2.01 -0.19 0.40
CA ALA A 106 -1.88 -0.65 1.77
C ALA A 106 -0.87 0.16 2.60
N GLY A 107 -0.15 1.11 2.00
CA GLY A 107 0.91 1.89 2.65
C GLY A 107 2.08 1.04 3.15
N ILE A 108 2.22 -0.19 2.65
CA ILE A 108 3.37 -1.08 2.92
C ILE A 108 4.55 -0.64 2.08
N LEU A 109 4.26 -0.16 0.87
CA LEU A 109 5.21 0.48 0.00
C LEU A 109 4.84 1.95 -0.04
N ASP A 110 5.75 2.83 0.38
CA ASP A 110 5.63 4.21 -0.02
C ASP A 110 5.60 4.22 -1.53
N ARG A 111 4.57 4.86 -2.11
CA ARG A 111 4.57 5.26 -3.52
C ARG A 111 5.98 5.74 -3.74
N ARG A 112 6.81 5.00 -4.50
CA ARG A 112 8.11 5.54 -4.86
C ARG A 112 7.74 6.90 -5.41
N ASP A 113 8.33 7.96 -4.89
CA ASP A 113 8.37 9.24 -5.55
C ASP A 113 9.13 8.98 -6.87
N GLY A 114 8.54 8.21 -7.78
CA GLY A 114 8.71 8.38 -9.19
C GLY A 114 8.19 9.77 -9.37
N HIS A 115 9.11 10.72 -9.26
CA HIS A 115 8.90 12.11 -9.59
C HIS A 115 7.91 12.14 -10.75
N PRO A 116 6.85 12.96 -10.69
CA PRO A 116 5.90 13.13 -11.79
C PRO A 116 6.51 13.55 -13.12
N ASP A 117 7.84 13.49 -13.29
CA ASP A 117 8.49 13.55 -14.57
C ASP A 117 9.92 12.97 -14.51
N THR A 118 10.09 11.63 -14.42
CA THR A 118 11.41 10.97 -14.61
C THR A 118 12.07 11.44 -15.92
N VAL A 119 11.26 11.71 -16.94
CA VAL A 119 11.70 12.30 -18.21
C VAL A 119 12.23 13.72 -17.99
N ALA A 120 11.58 14.59 -17.22
CA ALA A 120 12.15 15.90 -16.87
C ALA A 120 13.36 15.81 -15.95
N ALA A 121 13.43 14.83 -15.05
CA ALA A 121 14.62 14.63 -14.23
C ALA A 121 15.85 14.30 -15.11
N ILE A 122 15.70 13.40 -16.07
CA ILE A 122 16.74 13.08 -17.06
C ILE A 122 17.06 14.31 -17.95
N ARG A 123 16.05 15.11 -18.31
CA ARG A 123 16.25 16.35 -19.08
C ARG A 123 16.94 17.46 -18.30
N ALA A 124 16.71 17.55 -17.00
CA ALA A 124 17.23 18.62 -16.15
C ALA A 124 18.61 18.29 -15.55
N ASP A 125 19.10 17.05 -15.67
CA ASP A 125 20.39 16.65 -15.12
C ASP A 125 21.56 17.33 -15.88
N PRO A 126 22.37 18.17 -15.20
CA PRO A 126 23.49 18.87 -15.80
C PRO A 126 24.73 18.00 -16.01
N LEU A 127 24.79 16.80 -15.41
CA LEU A 127 25.90 15.86 -15.57
C LEU A 127 25.77 15.01 -16.85
N LEU A 128 24.60 15.02 -17.49
CA LEU A 128 24.34 14.30 -18.73
C LEU A 128 24.65 15.16 -19.95
N SER A 129 25.48 14.63 -20.84
CA SER A 129 25.59 15.18 -22.19
C SER A 129 24.27 15.00 -22.95
N GLU A 130 24.01 15.84 -23.95
CA GLU A 130 22.81 15.71 -24.81
C GLU A 130 22.70 14.32 -25.44
N ARG A 131 23.83 13.70 -25.79
CA ARG A 131 23.87 12.33 -26.31
C ARG A 131 23.45 11.31 -25.25
N HIS A 132 23.96 11.41 -24.03
CA HIS A 132 23.61 10.46 -22.95
C HIS A 132 22.15 10.62 -22.52
N ARG A 133 21.66 11.86 -22.47
CA ARG A 133 20.25 12.17 -22.22
C ARG A 133 19.34 11.55 -23.28
N ALA A 134 19.67 11.69 -24.56
CA ALA A 134 18.90 11.10 -25.64
C ALA A 134 18.82 9.56 -25.54
N VAL A 135 19.96 8.91 -25.28
CA VAL A 135 20.03 7.44 -25.12
C VAL A 135 19.22 6.97 -23.91
N LEU A 136 19.33 7.66 -22.77
CA LEU A 136 18.58 7.31 -21.56
C LEU A 136 17.07 7.45 -21.76
N LEU A 137 16.63 8.50 -22.46
CA LEU A 137 15.22 8.70 -22.78
C LEU A 137 14.71 7.64 -23.77
N GLU A 138 15.48 7.31 -24.80
CA GLU A 138 15.14 6.27 -25.77
C GLU A 138 14.99 4.89 -25.10
N LEU A 139 15.96 4.51 -24.25
CA LEU A 139 15.91 3.27 -23.49
C LEU A 139 14.71 3.25 -22.53
N TYR A 140 14.51 4.35 -21.79
CA TYR A 140 13.40 4.48 -20.86
C TYR A 140 12.05 4.32 -21.57
N GLU A 141 11.81 5.06 -22.66
CA GLU A 141 10.58 4.96 -23.46
C GLU A 141 10.38 3.57 -24.04
N THR A 142 11.45 2.92 -24.49
CA THR A 142 11.41 1.55 -25.00
C THR A 142 10.97 0.57 -23.92
N TYR A 143 11.59 0.62 -22.73
CA TYR A 143 11.22 -0.26 -21.62
C TYR A 143 9.80 -0.01 -21.11
N VAL A 144 9.38 1.26 -21.00
CA VAL A 144 8.01 1.60 -20.61
C VAL A 144 7.00 1.05 -21.62
N ARG A 145 7.28 1.18 -22.92
CA ARG A 145 6.45 0.63 -23.99
C ARG A 145 6.42 -0.90 -23.96
N GLU A 146 7.56 -1.54 -23.79
CA GLU A 146 7.66 -3.01 -23.67
C GLU A 146 6.92 -3.54 -22.45
N HIS A 147 7.02 -2.88 -21.29
CA HIS A 147 6.28 -3.27 -20.09
C HIS A 147 4.77 -3.02 -20.23
N ALA A 148 4.38 -1.92 -20.87
CA ALA A 148 2.98 -1.66 -21.18
C ALA A 148 2.42 -2.71 -22.15
N ALA A 149 3.22 -3.19 -23.11
CA ALA A 149 2.85 -4.24 -24.07
C ALA A 149 2.93 -5.66 -23.49
N ARG A 150 3.81 -5.90 -22.51
CA ARG A 150 3.91 -7.16 -21.73
C ARG A 150 2.88 -7.28 -20.62
N ARG A 151 2.00 -6.27 -20.44
CA ARG A 151 0.73 -6.48 -19.73
C ARG A 151 0.02 -7.64 -20.45
N PRO A 152 -0.18 -8.80 -19.81
CA PRO A 152 -0.87 -9.89 -20.47
C PRO A 152 -2.31 -9.46 -20.77
N THR A 153 -2.71 -9.65 -22.02
CA THR A 153 -4.04 -10.18 -22.32
C THR A 153 -4.13 -11.59 -21.72
N ASP A 154 -4.41 -11.70 -20.43
CA ASP A 154 -5.04 -12.89 -19.87
C ASP A 154 -6.55 -12.57 -19.86
N GLN A 155 -7.47 -13.26 -20.52
CA GLN A 155 -7.46 -14.49 -21.31
C GLN A 155 -8.56 -14.30 -22.39
N THR A 156 -8.37 -14.82 -23.61
CA THR A 156 -9.50 -15.08 -24.54
C THR A 156 -9.74 -16.61 -24.58
N PRO A 157 -11.00 -17.06 -24.55
CA PRO A 157 -11.38 -18.36 -23.99
C PRO A 157 -11.32 -19.49 -25.03
N SER A 158 -11.12 -20.71 -24.54
CA SER A 158 -11.47 -21.92 -25.29
C SER A 158 -11.93 -23.03 -24.35
N THR A 159 -13.19 -22.96 -23.93
CA THR A 159 -14.06 -24.13 -23.74
C THR A 159 -14.67 -24.52 -25.10
N PRO A 160 -15.28 -25.71 -25.32
CA PRO A 160 -15.29 -26.98 -24.56
C PRO A 160 -15.01 -28.20 -25.47
N THR A 161 -14.85 -29.42 -24.91
CA THR A 161 -15.26 -30.65 -25.62
C THR A 161 -15.71 -31.69 -24.59
N GLU A 162 -17.00 -32.01 -24.66
CA GLU A 162 -17.69 -33.13 -24.00
C GLU A 162 -17.14 -34.50 -24.46
N GLY A 163 -17.37 -35.54 -23.65
CA GLY A 163 -16.83 -36.92 -23.74
C GLY A 163 -17.25 -37.76 -24.98
N PRO A 164 -17.38 -39.11 -24.93
CA PRO A 164 -17.58 -40.00 -23.75
C PRO A 164 -16.74 -41.31 -23.74
N ALA A 165 -16.78 -42.02 -22.61
CA ALA A 165 -17.01 -43.48 -22.47
C ALA A 165 -16.97 -43.87 -20.99
#